data_AF-A0A926FI56-F1
#
_entry.id   AF-A0A926FI56-F1
#
_cell.length_a   1.000
_cell.length_b   1.000
_cell.length_c   1.000
_cell.angle_alpha   90.00
_cell.angle_beta   90.00
_cell.angle_gamma   90.00
#
_symmetry.space_group_name_H-M   'P 1'
#
loop_
_entity.id
_entity.type
_entity.pdbx_description
1 polymer ?
#
loop_
_entity_poly.entity_id
_entity_poly.type
_entity_poly.pdbx_seq_one_letter_code
_entity_poly.pdbx_strand_id
1 'polypeptide(L)'
;MVFFFIYDTEVPSSAAYAPIVSDFANKWGIQIQAISRSGKALPTWPGEWKQDVSGNFQKRIGVASHPAPLLVLFERPLLNPQRFCILNRGGILAHDEIENVYLD
;
A
#
# COMPACT_ATOMS: atom_id res chain seq x y z
N MET A 1 -1.81 14.09 0.41
CA MET A 1 -1.08 12.85 0.71
C MET A 1 -1.98 11.68 0.30
N VAL A 2 -1.46 10.64 -0.38
CA VAL A 2 -2.27 9.53 -0.89
C VAL A 2 -1.59 8.21 -0.55
N PHE A 3 -2.35 7.25 -0.02
CA PHE A 3 -1.86 5.91 0.31
C PHE A 3 -2.29 4.90 -0.76
N PHE A 4 -1.34 4.06 -1.18
CA PHE A 4 -1.61 2.93 -2.06
C PHE A 4 -1.28 1.62 -1.38
N PHE A 5 -2.23 0.70 -1.38
CA PHE A 5 -1.99 -0.68 -0.96
C PHE A 5 -1.82 -1.55 -2.20
N ILE A 6 -0.59 -1.93 -2.53
CA ILE A 6 -0.27 -2.79 -3.67
C ILE A 6 -0.28 -4.24 -3.18
N TYR A 7 -1.06 -5.10 -3.82
CA TYR A 7 -1.18 -6.50 -3.43
C TYR A 7 -1.17 -7.45 -4.61
N ASP A 8 -0.90 -8.71 -4.30
CA ASP A 8 -1.03 -9.83 -5.23
C ASP A 8 -1.80 -10.96 -4.54
N THR A 9 -2.86 -11.48 -5.19
CA THR A 9 -3.69 -12.54 -4.59
C THR A 9 -2.98 -13.88 -4.51
N GLU A 10 -1.90 -14.08 -5.29
CA GLU A 10 -1.09 -15.30 -5.22
C GLU A 10 -0.11 -15.29 -4.04
N VAL A 11 0.03 -14.14 -3.38
CA VAL A 11 0.88 -13.97 -2.20
C VAL A 11 0.03 -14.03 -0.92
N PRO A 12 0.14 -15.08 -0.09
CA PRO A 12 -0.70 -15.25 1.10
C PRO A 12 -0.62 -14.10 2.11
N SER A 13 0.55 -13.46 2.24
CA SER A 13 0.72 -12.31 3.13
C SER A 13 -0.11 -11.10 2.72
N SER A 14 -0.51 -10.98 1.45
CA SER A 14 -1.45 -9.95 1.01
C SER A 14 -2.79 -10.06 1.74
N ALA A 15 -3.33 -11.28 1.84
CA ALA A 15 -4.62 -11.52 2.48
C ALA A 15 -4.57 -11.26 3.99
N ALA A 16 -3.44 -11.60 4.63
CA ALA A 16 -3.20 -11.33 6.06
C ALA A 16 -3.00 -9.84 6.35
N TYR A 17 -2.39 -9.09 5.42
CA TYR A 17 -2.06 -7.68 5.63
C TYR A 17 -3.24 -6.74 5.35
N ALA A 18 -4.17 -7.12 4.47
CA ALA A 18 -5.30 -6.28 4.07
C ALA A 18 -6.15 -5.76 5.25
N PRO A 19 -6.56 -6.60 6.23
CA PRO A 19 -7.29 -6.15 7.40
C PRO A 19 -6.51 -5.14 8.25
N ILE A 20 -5.20 -5.36 8.44
CA ILE A 20 -4.33 -4.46 9.22
C ILE A 20 -4.29 -3.07 8.57
N VAL A 21 -4.12 -3.03 7.26
CA VAL A 21 -4.10 -1.78 6.47
C VAL A 21 -5.46 -1.08 6.52
N SER A 22 -6.56 -1.84 6.45
CA SER A 22 -7.92 -1.30 6.54
C SER A 22 -8.21 -0.72 7.94
N ASP A 23 -7.79 -1.42 9.00
CA ASP A 23 -7.99 -0.95 10.37
C ASP A 23 -7.17 0.32 10.64
N PHE A 24 -5.95 0.39 10.12
CA PHE A 24 -5.14 1.60 10.13
C PHE A 24 -5.84 2.75 9.39
N ALA A 25 -6.37 2.51 8.19
CA ALA A 25 -7.12 3.50 7.43
C ALA A 25 -8.32 4.05 8.20
N ASN A 26 -9.10 3.16 8.82
CA ASN A 26 -10.29 3.50 9.59
C ASN A 26 -9.94 4.27 10.88
N LYS A 27 -8.91 3.83 11.62
CA LYS A 27 -8.47 4.47 12.88
C LYS A 27 -8.09 5.94 12.67
N TRP A 28 -7.44 6.24 11.56
CA TRP A 28 -6.88 7.57 11.28
C TRP A 28 -7.69 8.38 10.26
N GLY A 29 -8.81 7.86 9.76
CA GLY A 29 -9.61 8.52 8.72
C GLY A 29 -8.86 8.72 7.40
N ILE A 30 -7.92 7.82 7.08
CA ILE A 30 -7.08 7.90 5.89
C ILE A 30 -7.74 7.13 4.74
N GLN A 31 -7.75 7.73 3.55
CA GLN A 31 -8.18 7.01 2.35
C GLN A 31 -7.00 6.23 1.73
N ILE A 32 -7.19 4.92 1.55
CA ILE A 32 -6.22 4.03 0.89
C ILE A 32 -6.83 3.49 -0.41
N GLN A 33 -6.09 3.64 -1.51
CA GLN A 33 -6.46 3.01 -2.79
C GLN A 33 -5.72 1.68 -2.93
N ALA A 34 -6.45 0.58 -2.95
CA ALA A 34 -5.85 -0.74 -3.20
C ALA A 34 -5.65 -0.98 -4.70
N ILE A 35 -4.51 -1.58 -5.07
CA ILE A 35 -4.10 -1.88 -6.44
C ILE A 35 -3.66 -3.35 -6.53
N SER A 36 -4.33 -4.12 -7.36
CA SER A 36 -4.06 -5.54 -7.60
C SER A 36 -3.05 -5.73 -8.74
N ARG A 37 -1.95 -6.42 -8.48
CA ARG A 37 -1.01 -6.93 -9.49
C ARG A 37 -1.60 -8.08 -10.30
N SER A 38 -2.29 -8.97 -9.61
CA SER A 38 -2.94 -10.16 -10.17
C SER A 38 -4.22 -9.86 -10.97
N GLY A 39 -4.73 -8.63 -10.91
CA GLY A 39 -6.01 -8.24 -11.53
C GLY A 39 -7.25 -8.81 -10.83
N LYS A 40 -7.07 -9.49 -9.70
CA LYS A 40 -8.16 -10.10 -8.91
C LYS A 40 -8.43 -9.28 -7.65
N ALA A 41 -9.68 -9.31 -7.19
CA ALA A 41 -10.08 -8.77 -5.90
C ALA A 41 -9.42 -9.57 -4.77
N LEU A 42 -9.08 -8.89 -3.67
CA LEU A 42 -8.65 -9.54 -2.44
C LEU A 42 -9.85 -9.67 -1.48
N PRO A 43 -10.32 -10.88 -1.13
CA PRO A 43 -11.53 -11.06 -0.32
C PRO A 43 -11.48 -10.39 1.06
N THR A 44 -10.28 -10.23 1.64
CA THR A 44 -10.07 -9.60 2.95
C THR A 44 -9.94 -8.08 2.88
N TRP A 45 -10.00 -7.48 1.69
CA TRP A 45 -10.01 -6.02 1.53
C TRP A 45 -11.45 -5.50 1.43
N PRO A 46 -11.93 -4.70 2.39
CA PRO A 46 -13.32 -4.25 2.42
C PRO A 46 -13.60 -3.04 1.51
N GLY A 47 -12.56 -2.39 0.98
CA GLY A 47 -12.68 -1.16 0.20
C GLY A 47 -12.66 -1.34 -1.31
N GLU A 48 -12.79 -0.22 -2.03
CA GLU A 48 -12.61 -0.16 -3.47
C GLU A 48 -11.17 -0.53 -3.87
N TRP A 49 -11.01 -1.16 -5.04
CA TRP A 49 -9.71 -1.56 -5.57
C TRP A 49 -9.65 -1.39 -7.08
N LYS A 50 -8.44 -1.33 -7.63
CA LYS A 50 -8.18 -1.26 -9.07
C LYS A 50 -7.18 -2.32 -9.49
N GLN A 51 -7.19 -2.70 -10.75
CA GLN A 51 -6.20 -3.60 -11.33
C GLN A 51 -5.04 -2.82 -11.99
N ASP A 52 -3.83 -3.37 -11.92
CA ASP A 52 -2.64 -2.92 -12.64
C ASP A 52 -1.80 -4.12 -13.11
N VAL A 53 -2.42 -5.01 -13.89
CA VAL A 53 -1.79 -6.26 -14.38
C VAL A 53 -0.55 -5.99 -15.23
N SER A 54 -0.54 -4.93 -16.02
CA SER A 54 0.62 -4.53 -16.82
C SER A 54 1.75 -3.86 -16.01
N GLY A 55 1.50 -3.57 -14.73
CA GLY A 55 2.44 -2.88 -13.85
C GLY A 55 2.73 -1.43 -14.26
N ASN A 56 1.92 -0.85 -15.15
CA ASN A 56 2.18 0.50 -15.68
C ASN A 56 2.07 1.55 -14.58
N PHE A 57 1.09 1.43 -13.69
CA PHE A 57 0.98 2.34 -12.55
C PHE A 57 2.16 2.13 -11.58
N GLN A 58 2.49 0.90 -11.24
CA GLN A 58 3.58 0.59 -10.33
C GLN A 58 4.95 1.06 -10.85
N LYS A 59 5.20 0.97 -12.15
CA LYS A 59 6.39 1.53 -12.80
C LYS A 59 6.44 3.05 -12.64
N ARG A 60 5.31 3.73 -12.87
CA ARG A 60 5.20 5.19 -12.73
C ARG A 60 5.47 5.69 -11.31
N ILE A 61 5.10 4.92 -10.30
CA ILE A 61 5.35 5.26 -8.88
C ILE A 61 6.63 4.61 -8.32
N GLY A 62 7.44 3.94 -9.15
CA GLY A 62 8.75 3.41 -8.75
C GLY A 62 8.71 2.16 -7.88
N VAL A 63 7.59 1.43 -7.81
CA VAL A 63 7.43 0.25 -6.93
C VAL A 63 7.33 -1.09 -7.66
N ALA A 64 7.48 -1.10 -8.98
CA ALA A 64 7.31 -2.31 -9.80
C ALA A 64 8.26 -3.47 -9.43
N SER A 65 9.47 -3.17 -8.96
CA SER A 65 10.47 -4.16 -8.54
C SER A 65 10.30 -4.66 -7.10
N HIS A 66 9.41 -4.04 -6.32
CA HIS A 66 9.22 -4.40 -4.92
C HIS A 66 8.28 -5.59 -4.78
N PRO A 67 8.48 -6.50 -3.80
CA PRO A 67 7.54 -7.58 -3.54
C PRO A 67 6.19 -7.03 -3.02
N ALA A 68 5.11 -7.77 -3.27
CA ALA A 68 3.82 -7.53 -2.63
C ALA A 68 3.70 -8.39 -1.35
N PRO A 69 2.86 -8.01 -0.38
CA PRO A 69 2.13 -6.74 -0.30
C PRO A 69 3.03 -5.53 0.00
N LEU A 70 2.58 -4.34 -0.37
CA LEU A 70 3.27 -3.08 -0.11
C LEU A 70 2.28 -1.97 0.24
N LEU A 71 2.57 -1.20 1.28
CA LEU A 71 1.88 0.07 1.57
C LEU A 71 2.79 1.23 1.18
N VAL A 72 2.33 2.08 0.27
CA VAL A 72 3.10 3.20 -0.28
C VAL A 72 2.45 4.50 0.13
N LEU A 73 3.25 5.38 0.73
CA LEU A 73 2.86 6.76 0.94
C LEU A 73 3.36 7.61 -0.24
N PHE A 74 2.41 8.21 -0.96
CA PHE A 74 2.70 9.13 -2.04
C PHE A 74 2.31 10.55 -1.63
N GLU A 75 3.30 11.39 -1.38
CA GLU A 75 3.11 12.83 -1.30
C GLU A 75 3.22 13.43 -2.69
N ARG A 76 2.15 14.07 -3.17
CA ARG A 76 2.24 14.89 -4.38
C ARG A 76 3.08 16.12 -4.00
N PRO A 77 4.25 16.35 -4.62
CA PRO A 77 5.11 17.44 -4.22
C PRO A 77 4.41 18.78 -4.48
N LEU A 78 4.20 19.53 -3.40
CA LEU A 78 4.03 20.98 -3.49
C LEU A 78 5.44 21.55 -3.77
N LEU A 79 5.82 21.64 -5.04
CA LEU A 79 6.93 22.46 -5.54
C LEU A 79 8.39 22.04 -5.23
N ASN A 80 8.74 20.80 -4.83
CA ASN A 80 10.15 20.34 -4.81
C ASN A 80 10.31 18.81 -4.87
N PRO A 81 11.45 18.26 -5.33
CA PRO A 81 11.53 16.92 -5.94
C PRO A 81 11.45 15.76 -4.93
N GLN A 82 10.52 14.84 -5.22
CA GLN A 82 10.41 13.43 -4.82
C GLN A 82 10.95 13.04 -3.43
N ARG A 83 10.06 13.03 -2.42
CA ARG A 83 10.17 12.15 -1.26
C ARG A 83 9.15 11.02 -1.40
N PHE A 84 9.64 9.80 -1.60
CA PHE A 84 8.84 8.59 -1.49
C PHE A 84 9.15 7.93 -0.15
N CYS A 85 8.16 7.79 0.72
CA CYS A 85 8.28 6.92 1.88
C CYS A 85 7.73 5.55 1.50
N ILE A 86 8.62 4.64 1.14
CA ILE A 86 8.29 3.24 0.91
C ILE A 86 8.40 2.53 2.26
N LEU A 87 7.28 2.11 2.85
CA LEU A 87 7.29 1.17 3.97
C LEU A 87 7.63 -0.23 3.43
N ASN A 88 8.91 -0.44 3.12
CA ASN A 88 9.48 -1.75 2.81
C ASN A 88 10.06 -2.35 4.09
N ARG A 89 9.26 -3.10 4.85
CA ARG A 89 9.81 -4.15 5.70
C ARG A 89 9.01 -5.41 5.47
N GLY A 90 9.63 -6.37 4.77
CA GLY A 90 9.12 -7.72 4.64
C GLY A 90 9.08 -8.35 6.03
N GLY A 91 7.92 -8.27 6.66
CA GLY A 91 7.66 -8.69 8.02
C GLY A 91 6.25 -8.26 8.40
N ILE A 92 5.59 -9.01 9.27
CA ILE A 92 4.33 -8.59 9.89
C ILE A 92 4.65 -7.32 10.66
N LEU A 93 4.32 -6.15 10.11
CA LEU A 93 4.44 -4.90 10.84
C LEU A 93 3.44 -4.96 11.99
N ALA A 94 3.95 -4.90 13.20
CA ALA A 94 3.13 -4.68 14.37
C ALA A 94 2.64 -3.22 14.37
N HIS A 95 1.49 -2.98 14.99
CA HIS A 95 0.75 -1.72 14.95
C HIS A 95 1.59 -0.48 15.35
N ASP A 96 2.61 -0.69 16.17
CA ASP A 96 3.56 0.28 16.71
C ASP A 96 4.57 0.81 15.67
N GLU A 97 4.96 -0.01 14.69
CA GLU A 97 5.96 0.39 13.69
C GLU A 97 5.40 1.38 12.65
N ILE A 98 4.09 1.37 12.40
CA ILE A 98 3.41 2.33 11.52
C ILE A 98 3.25 3.69 12.21
N GLU A 99 3.01 3.70 13.53
CA GLU A 99 2.84 4.94 14.31
C GLU A 99 4.14 5.76 14.39
N ASN A 100 5.30 5.09 14.47
CA ASN A 100 6.61 5.77 14.51
C ASN A 100 6.97 6.54 13.21
N VAL A 101 6.37 6.21 12.08
CA VAL A 101 6.60 6.93 10.81
C VAL A 101 5.73 8.19 10.70
N TYR A 102 4.68 8.31 11.51
CA TYR A 102 3.70 9.40 11.45
C TYR A 102 3.93 10.51 12.49
N LEU A 103 4.83 10.31 13.47
CA LEU A 103 5.03 11.19 14.63
C LEU A 103 6.39 11.93 14.65
N ASP A 104 7.20 11.82 13.59
CA ASP A 104 8.42 12.61 13.36
C ASP A 104 8.24 13.65 12.23
#